data_AF-A0A510JJ23-F1
#
_entry.id   AF-A0A510JJ23-F1
#
_cell.length_a   1.000
_cell.length_b   1.000
_cell.length_c   1.000
_cell.angle_alpha   90.00
_cell.angle_beta   90.00
_cell.angle_gamma   90.00
#
_symmetry.space_group_name_H-M   'P 1'
#
loop_
_entity.id
_entity.type
_entity.pdbx_description
1 polymer ?
#
loop_
_entity_poly.entity_id
_entity_poly.type
_entity_poly.pdbx_seq_one_letter_code
_entity_poly.pdbx_strand_id
1 'polypeptide(L)' 'MKNLFRVLFLGFFMLIIAACKLFSPKEWARLNREENMKGEVCHKNIWTDEIECRYKRPYCLKDSSREVLECSSKPYN' A
#
# COMPACT_ATOMS: atom_id res chain seq x y z
N MET A 1 9.20 31.93 -29.88
CA MET A 1 8.67 31.90 -28.49
C MET A 1 7.32 31.21 -28.35
N LYS A 2 6.28 31.53 -29.15
CA LYS A 2 4.95 30.89 -29.07
C LYS A 2 4.96 29.35 -29.15
N ASN A 3 5.76 28.77 -30.04
CA ASN A 3 5.83 27.31 -30.19
C ASN A 3 6.56 26.62 -29.03
N LEU A 4 7.52 27.29 -28.40
CA LEU A 4 8.26 26.78 -27.24
C LEU A 4 7.34 26.67 -26.01
N PHE A 5 6.58 27.73 -25.73
CA PHE A 5 5.61 27.71 -24.63
C PHE A 5 4.55 26.63 -24.81
N ARG A 6 4.10 26.39 -26.05
CA ARG A 6 3.10 25.36 -26.35
C ARG A 6 3.60 23.94 -26.03
N VAL A 7 4.85 23.63 -26.38
CA VAL A 7 5.46 22.33 -26.11
C VAL A 7 5.70 22.13 -24.61
N LEU A 8 6.15 23.17 -23.91
CA LEU A 8 6.31 23.13 -22.45
C LEU A 8 4.97 22.89 -21.74
N PHE A 9 3.90 23.56 -22.19
CA PHE A 9 2.56 23.38 -21.62
C PHE A 9 2.04 21.95 -21.82
N LEU A 10 2.24 21.38 -23.00
CA LEU A 10 1.89 19.98 -23.31
C LEU A 10 2.65 18.99 -22.42
N GLY A 11 3.97 19.19 -22.24
CA GLY A 11 4.77 18.36 -21.35
C GLY A 11 4.31 18.43 -19.90
N PHE A 12 4.02 19.66 -19.41
CA PHE A 12 3.53 19.88 -18.06
C PHE A 12 2.17 19.22 -17.82
N PHE A 13 1.27 19.27 -18.81
CA PHE A 13 -0.05 18.63 -18.73
C PHE A 13 0.04 17.10 -18.61
N MET A 14 0.94 16.47 -19.38
CA MET A 14 1.17 15.03 -19.30
C MET A 14 1.76 14.61 -17.95
N LEU A 15 2.66 15.42 -17.38
CA LEU A 15 3.20 15.20 -16.04
C LEU A 15 2.13 15.32 -14.94
N ILE A 16 1.22 16.29 -15.04
CA ILE A 16 0.10 16.44 -14.09
C ILE A 16 -0.81 15.21 -14.15
N ILE A 17 -1.18 14.74 -15.33
CA ILE A 17 -2.06 13.56 -15.49
C ILE A 17 -1.37 12.30 -14.93
N ALA A 18 -0.07 12.12 -15.20
CA ALA A 18 0.71 11.03 -14.63
C ALA A 18 0.76 11.13 -13.10
N ALA A 19 0.99 12.32 -12.55
CA ALA A 19 1.01 12.57 -11.11
C ALA A 19 -0.35 12.28 -10.46
N CYS A 20 -1.48 12.66 -11.07
CA CYS A 20 -2.81 12.34 -10.51
C CYS A 20 -3.09 10.84 -10.44
N LYS A 21 -2.57 10.03 -11.37
CA LYS A 21 -2.69 8.57 -11.31
C LYS A 21 -1.71 7.95 -10.31
N LEU A 22 -0.46 8.43 -10.26
CA LEU A 22 0.57 7.95 -9.34
C LEU A 22 0.27 8.31 -7.87
N PHE A 23 -0.32 9.48 -7.64
CA PHE A 23 -0.74 9.98 -6.34
C PHE A 23 -2.25 9.81 -6.12
N SER A 24 -2.90 8.88 -6.83
CA SER A 24 -4.29 8.56 -6.57
C SER A 24 -4.45 8.20 -5.10
N PRO A 25 -5.21 8.99 -4.31
CA PRO A 25 -5.38 8.73 -2.88
C PRO A 25 -5.96 7.34 -2.62
N LYS A 26 -6.75 6.82 -3.56
CA LYS A 26 -7.33 5.47 -3.51
C LYS A 26 -6.24 4.39 -3.59
N GLU A 27 -5.27 4.53 -4.50
CA GLU A 27 -4.19 3.54 -4.63
C GLU A 27 -3.21 3.61 -3.47
N TRP A 28 -2.87 4.80 -3.00
CA TRP A 28 -2.07 4.95 -1.79
C TRP A 28 -2.79 4.43 -0.55
N ALA A 29 -4.11 4.62 -0.43
CA ALA A 29 -4.90 4.03 0.65
C ALA A 29 -4.93 2.50 0.56
N ARG A 30 -4.97 1.91 -0.64
CA ARG A 30 -4.88 0.46 -0.84
C ARG A 30 -3.50 -0.07 -0.47
N LEU A 31 -2.43 0.56 -0.95
CA LEU A 31 -1.05 0.18 -0.63
C LEU A 31 -0.74 0.35 0.87
N ASN A 32 -1.15 1.47 1.48
CA ASN A 32 -0.98 1.69 2.92
C ASN A 32 -1.82 0.72 3.75
N ARG A 33 -3.00 0.29 3.27
CA ARG A 33 -3.74 -0.80 3.92
C ARG A 33 -2.94 -2.10 3.83
N GLU A 34 -2.40 -2.45 2.68
CA GLU A 34 -1.57 -3.64 2.51
C GLU A 34 -0.30 -3.60 3.38
N GLU A 35 0.35 -2.43 3.52
CA GLU A 35 1.53 -2.22 4.36
C GLU A 35 1.21 -2.24 5.86
N ASN A 36 0.15 -1.55 6.30
CA ASN A 36 -0.32 -1.62 7.69
C ASN A 36 -0.80 -3.03 8.04
N MET A 37 -1.30 -3.77 7.05
CA MET A 37 -1.60 -5.18 7.18
C MET A 37 -0.33 -6.03 7.21
N LYS A 38 0.87 -5.61 6.77
CA LYS A 38 2.06 -6.50 6.89
C LYS A 38 2.45 -6.84 8.33
N GLY A 39 1.89 -6.11 9.32
CA GLY A 39 1.76 -6.57 10.71
C GLY A 39 3.02 -7.24 11.22
N GLU A 40 4.10 -6.47 11.33
CA GLU A 40 5.33 -6.98 11.94
C GLU A 40 5.01 -7.42 13.37
N VAL A 41 5.18 -8.72 13.64
CA VAL A 41 5.00 -9.28 14.97
C VAL A 41 6.37 -9.71 15.48
N CYS A 42 6.84 -9.00 16.49
CA CYS A 42 8.05 -9.35 17.22
C CYS A 42 7.71 -10.21 18.43
N HIS A 43 8.42 -11.31 18.60
CA HIS A 43 8.33 -12.17 19.77
C HIS A 43 9.72 -12.36 20.35
N LYS A 44 9.82 -12.34 21.68
CA LYS A 44 11.06 -12.64 22.37
C LYS A 44 11.25 -14.15 22.40
N ASN A 45 12.36 -14.63 21.86
CA ASN A 45 12.72 -16.03 21.95
C ASN A 45 13.16 -16.34 23.38
N ILE A 46 12.42 -17.22 24.05
CA ILE A 46 12.65 -17.57 25.46
C ILE A 46 13.98 -18.32 25.70
N TRP A 47 14.60 -18.86 24.65
CA TRP A 47 15.82 -19.67 24.76
C TRP A 47 17.09 -18.88 24.45
N THR A 48 17.01 -17.88 23.57
CA THR A 48 18.17 -17.09 23.11
C THR A 48 18.15 -15.64 23.61
N ASP A 49 17.07 -15.19 24.24
CA ASP A 49 16.80 -13.79 24.64
C ASP A 49 16.72 -12.81 23.45
N GLU A 50 16.80 -13.30 22.22
CA GLU A 50 16.74 -12.50 21.00
C GLU A 50 15.29 -12.09 20.66
N ILE A 51 15.14 -10.93 20.03
CA ILE A 51 13.86 -10.48 19.49
C ILE A 51 13.75 -10.96 18.04
N GLU A 52 12.81 -11.86 17.77
CA GLU A 52 12.49 -12.31 16.43
C GLU A 52 11.28 -11.57 15.90
N CYS A 53 11.50 -10.68 14.92
CA CYS A 53 10.44 -10.02 14.19
C CYS A 53 10.14 -10.79 12.91
N ARG A 54 8.86 -11.11 12.70
CA ARG A 54 8.39 -11.75 11.46
C ARG A 54 7.26 -10.94 10.87
N TYR A 55 7.29 -10.80 9.55
CA TYR A 55 6.15 -10.30 8.80
C TYR A 55 5.05 -11.34 8.84
N LYS A 56 4.00 -11.10 9.63
CA LYS A 56 2.84 -11.97 9.66
C LYS A 56 1.71 -11.28 8.91
N ARG A 57 1.52 -11.68 7.64
CA ARG A 57 0.34 -11.23 6.89
C ARG A 57 -0.93 -11.68 7.65
N PRO A 58 -1.86 -10.76 7.95
CA PRO A 58 -3.08 -11.03 8.66
C PRO A 58 -3.98 -11.84 7.75
N TYR A 59 -4.87 -12.58 8.39
CA TYR A 59 -5.91 -13.31 7.71
C TYR A 59 -6.94 -12.26 7.29
N CYS A 60 -7.19 -12.14 5.99
CA CYS A 60 -8.14 -11.16 5.45
C CYS A 60 -9.33 -11.88 4.82
N LEU A 61 -10.54 -11.46 5.21
CA LEU A 61 -11.78 -11.81 4.53
C LEU A 61 -11.92 -10.94 3.29
N LYS A 62 -12.31 -11.57 2.19
CA LYS A 62 -12.60 -10.91 0.93
C LYS A 62 -14.04 -11.15 0.55
N ASP A 63 -14.67 -10.16 -0.06
CA ASP A 63 -16.00 -10.31 -0.64
C ASP A 63 -15.95 -11.08 -1.98
N SER A 64 -17.12 -11.27 -2.60
CA SER A 64 -17.25 -11.93 -3.90
C SER A 64 -16.53 -11.19 -5.04
N SER A 65 -16.28 -9.89 -4.89
CA SER A 65 -15.53 -9.07 -5.84
C SER A 65 -14.01 -9.12 -5.63
N ARG A 66 -13.55 -9.89 -4.62
CA ARG A 66 -12.15 -9.99 -4.16
C ARG A 66 -11.62 -8.73 -3.48
N GLU A 67 -12.50 -7.80 -3.12
CA GLU A 67 -12.16 -6.65 -2.29
C GLU A 67 -12.03 -7.08 -0.83
N VAL A 68 -11.09 -6.48 -0.11
CA VAL A 68 -10.83 -6.81 1.30
C VAL A 68 -11.90 -6.16 2.17
N LEU A 69 -12.65 -6.97 2.91
CA LEU A 69 -13.66 -6.53 3.87
C LEU A 69 -13.02 -6.22 5.24
N GLU A 70 -12.31 -7.21 5.78
CA GLU A 70 -11.77 -7.17 7.14
C GLU A 70 -10.50 -8.02 7.25
N CYS A 71 -9.56 -7.61 8.10
CA CYS A 71 -8.35 -8.38 8.39
C CYS A 71 -8.14 -8.56 9.89
N SER A 72 -7.65 -9.73 10.28
CA SER A 72 -7.39 -10.12 11.65
C SER A 72 -5.97 -10.68 11.81
N SER A 73 -5.35 -10.41 12.96
CA SER A 73 -4.05 -11.00 13.33
C SER A 73 -4.15 -12.49 13.70
N LYS A 74 -5.38 -12.99 13.87
CA LYS A 74 -5.73 -14.39 14.14
C LYS A 74 -6.53 -14.98 12.97
N PRO A 75 -6.48 -16.30 12.75
CA PRO A 75 -7.31 -16.96 11.75
C PRO A 75 -8.79 -16.77 12.07
N TYR A 76 -9.63 -16.65 11.04
CA TYR A 76 -11.08 -16.78 11.20
C TYR A 76 -11.42 -18.27 11.33
N ASN A 77 -12.34 -18.60 12.24
CA ASN A 77 -12.84 -19.96 12.46
C ASN A 77 -13.85 -20.36 11.38
#